data_AF-A0AAD5CLW9-F1
#
_entry.id   AF-A0AAD5CLW9-F1
#
_cell.length_a   1.000
_cell.length_b   1.000
_cell.length_c   1.000
_cell.angle_alpha   90.00
_cell.angle_beta   90.00
_cell.angle_gamma   90.00
#
_symmetry.space_group_name_H-M   'P 1'
#
loop_
_entity.id
_entity.type
_entity.pdbx_description
1 polymer ?
#
loop_
_entity_poly.entity_id
_entity_poly.type
_entity_poly.pdbx_seq_one_letter_code
_entity_poly.pdbx_strand_id
1 'polypeptide(L)'
;AKLREITEDAKAFATGNKALAALFVHTPAGELQRQIRSWLAMNFDFLSVSGVDAVGGATGQLELLSTAIMDGWMAGLGAAMPPVTDALGQLLVEYAKRVYNSQLQHLKDIAGTLAAEAAEDAAQVAKLRSALESVDHKRRKILQQMKGDNALLTLEDGGSPIRNPSSAAEDARLASLIALDNILKQIKEIKRQSSVNIMSRSKKKALVKSLDDLSAQLSSLLEIDHPCAQRHIADARRVVESIVEEDDKFQGTSRATSDELLSAETDVAQWNVLQFNTGSTTPFIIKCGANSHSELVIKADDRVQEPKGGEIVRVVPRPTVLENMSLEEIKEVFSKLPEALSLLALARTADGTRARYSRLYRTLAMKVPALRDLVGELEKGGGLKDVKS
;
A
#
# COMPACT_ATOMS: atom_id res chain seq x y z
N ALA A 1 -43.48 -34.22 -13.32
CA ALA A 1 -43.20 -34.93 -12.05
C ALA A 1 -41.72 -35.27 -11.95
N LYS A 2 -41.19 -36.22 -12.76
CA LYS A 2 -39.77 -36.60 -12.80
C LYS A 2 -38.75 -35.45 -12.86
N LEU A 3 -38.96 -34.47 -13.75
CA LEU A 3 -38.02 -33.35 -13.88
C LEU A 3 -37.97 -32.48 -12.61
N ARG A 4 -39.10 -32.36 -11.90
CA ARG A 4 -39.24 -31.58 -10.66
C ARG A 4 -38.62 -32.31 -9.47
N GLU A 5 -38.73 -33.64 -9.45
CA GLU A 5 -38.08 -34.56 -8.51
C GLU A 5 -36.56 -34.53 -8.67
N ILE A 6 -36.06 -34.64 -9.91
CA ILE A 6 -34.64 -34.47 -10.27
C ILE A 6 -34.14 -33.09 -9.85
N THR A 7 -34.97 -32.04 -9.94
CA THR A 7 -34.61 -30.67 -9.54
C THR A 7 -34.57 -30.50 -8.01
N GLU A 8 -35.40 -31.22 -7.25
CA GLU A 8 -35.41 -31.19 -5.78
C GLU A 8 -34.26 -32.02 -5.20
N ASP A 9 -34.00 -33.21 -5.73
CA ASP A 9 -32.84 -34.03 -5.38
C ASP A 9 -31.53 -33.30 -5.72
N ALA A 10 -31.53 -32.60 -6.85
CA ALA A 10 -30.45 -31.69 -7.25
C ALA A 10 -30.21 -30.57 -6.23
N LYS A 11 -31.28 -29.94 -5.73
CA LYS A 11 -31.18 -28.87 -4.70
C LYS A 11 -30.74 -29.39 -3.34
N ALA A 12 -31.09 -30.62 -2.98
CA ALA A 12 -30.64 -31.24 -1.73
C ALA A 12 -29.13 -31.58 -1.78
N PHE A 13 -28.64 -32.10 -2.92
CA PHE A 13 -27.22 -32.43 -3.14
C PHE A 13 -26.29 -31.22 -3.34
N ALA A 14 -26.85 -30.11 -3.84
CA ALA A 14 -26.21 -28.83 -4.13
C ALA A 14 -25.48 -28.13 -2.96
N THR A 15 -25.74 -28.53 -1.72
CA THR A 15 -25.22 -27.84 -0.52
C THR A 15 -23.70 -28.02 -0.26
N GLY A 16 -23.00 -28.80 -1.10
CA GLY A 16 -21.64 -29.30 -0.81
C GLY A 16 -20.43 -28.57 -1.40
N ASN A 17 -20.52 -27.75 -2.45
CA ASN A 17 -19.30 -27.27 -3.16
C ASN A 17 -19.25 -25.77 -3.47
N LYS A 18 -19.14 -24.95 -2.41
CA LYS A 18 -19.04 -23.48 -2.49
C LYS A 18 -17.79 -22.96 -3.23
N ALA A 19 -16.69 -23.72 -3.21
CA ALA A 19 -15.44 -23.35 -3.86
C ALA A 19 -15.57 -23.37 -5.40
N LEU A 20 -16.26 -24.39 -5.91
CA LEU A 20 -16.51 -24.57 -7.33
C LEU A 20 -17.51 -23.53 -7.90
N ALA A 21 -18.50 -23.12 -7.12
CA ALA A 21 -19.41 -22.03 -7.49
C ALA A 21 -18.71 -20.65 -7.53
N ALA A 22 -17.72 -20.41 -6.65
CA ALA A 22 -16.96 -19.16 -6.61
C ALA A 22 -16.08 -18.93 -7.85
N LEU A 23 -15.60 -20.01 -8.48
CA LEU A 23 -14.87 -20.00 -9.75
C LEU A 23 -15.69 -19.40 -10.90
N PHE A 24 -17.02 -19.49 -10.83
CA PHE A 24 -17.89 -19.05 -11.92
C PHE A 24 -18.15 -17.54 -11.96
N VAL A 25 -17.92 -16.82 -10.87
CA VAL A 25 -18.02 -15.34 -10.84
C VAL A 25 -17.08 -14.71 -11.89
N HIS A 26 -16.05 -15.43 -12.30
CA HIS A 26 -15.04 -14.97 -13.25
C HIS A 26 -15.03 -15.77 -14.57
N THR A 27 -16.05 -16.60 -14.80
CA THR A 27 -16.19 -17.44 -15.99
C THR A 27 -17.22 -16.85 -16.97
N PRO A 28 -16.92 -16.70 -18.27
CA PRO A 28 -17.93 -16.37 -19.27
C PRO A 28 -18.91 -17.54 -19.41
N ALA A 29 -20.14 -17.39 -18.90
CA ALA A 29 -21.10 -18.48 -18.83
C ALA A 29 -21.41 -19.14 -20.19
N GLY A 30 -21.37 -18.37 -21.27
CA GLY A 30 -21.57 -18.88 -22.63
C GLY A 30 -20.45 -19.79 -23.14
N GLU A 31 -19.20 -19.62 -22.68
CA GLU A 31 -18.08 -20.48 -23.09
C GLU A 31 -18.16 -21.84 -22.40
N LEU A 32 -18.46 -21.88 -21.09
CA LEU A 32 -18.64 -23.15 -20.39
C LEU A 32 -19.81 -23.94 -20.97
N GLN A 33 -20.93 -23.27 -21.25
CA GLN A 33 -22.09 -23.90 -21.88
C GLN A 33 -21.75 -24.42 -23.30
N ARG A 34 -20.84 -23.76 -24.04
CA ARG A 34 -20.33 -24.28 -25.31
C ARG A 34 -19.46 -25.52 -25.13
N GLN A 35 -18.57 -25.51 -24.13
CA GLN A 35 -17.71 -26.66 -23.82
C GLN A 35 -18.52 -27.87 -23.38
N ILE A 36 -19.53 -27.69 -22.52
CA ILE A 36 -20.44 -28.76 -22.09
C ILE A 36 -21.22 -29.32 -23.28
N ARG A 37 -21.76 -28.45 -24.16
CA ARG A 37 -22.43 -28.89 -25.40
C ARG A 37 -21.50 -29.69 -26.31
N SER A 38 -20.27 -29.22 -26.51
CA SER A 38 -19.27 -29.94 -27.32
C SER A 38 -18.95 -31.30 -26.71
N TRP A 39 -18.75 -31.36 -25.40
CA TRP A 39 -18.48 -32.61 -24.69
C TRP A 39 -19.65 -33.60 -24.77
N LEU A 40 -20.88 -33.12 -24.56
CA LEU A 40 -22.09 -33.94 -24.70
C LEU A 40 -22.23 -34.52 -26.11
N ALA A 41 -22.01 -33.70 -27.14
CA ALA A 41 -22.09 -34.14 -28.53
C ALA A 41 -21.01 -35.16 -28.90
N MET A 42 -19.83 -35.11 -28.26
CA MET A 42 -18.72 -36.04 -28.49
C MET A 42 -18.85 -37.38 -27.74
N ASN A 43 -19.56 -37.39 -26.61
CA ASN A 43 -19.64 -38.59 -25.74
C ASN A 43 -20.98 -39.33 -25.86
N PHE A 44 -22.00 -38.70 -26.45
CA PHE A 44 -23.34 -39.26 -26.58
C PHE A 44 -23.84 -39.10 -28.02
N ASP A 45 -23.52 -40.08 -28.88
CA ASP A 45 -23.88 -40.07 -30.31
C ASP A 45 -25.39 -39.89 -30.56
N PHE A 46 -26.25 -40.35 -29.66
CA PHE A 46 -27.69 -40.17 -29.81
C PHE A 46 -28.14 -38.70 -29.66
N LEU A 47 -27.34 -37.84 -29.02
CA LEU A 47 -27.57 -36.40 -28.95
C LEU A 47 -27.04 -35.66 -30.20
N SER A 48 -26.20 -36.31 -31.01
CA SER A 48 -25.66 -35.76 -32.27
C SER A 48 -26.42 -36.26 -33.51
N VAL A 49 -27.14 -37.38 -33.40
CA VAL A 49 -28.01 -37.90 -34.47
C VAL A 49 -29.23 -37.00 -34.66
N SER A 50 -29.38 -36.47 -35.87
CA SER A 50 -30.52 -35.67 -36.31
C SER A 50 -31.79 -36.54 -36.42
N GLY A 51 -32.44 -36.83 -35.28
CA GLY A 51 -33.75 -37.49 -35.26
C GLY A 51 -34.86 -36.49 -35.60
N VAL A 52 -35.55 -36.74 -36.71
CA VAL A 52 -36.49 -35.82 -37.39
C VAL A 52 -37.80 -35.54 -36.61
N ASP A 53 -38.10 -36.24 -35.51
CA ASP A 53 -39.47 -36.26 -34.95
C ASP A 53 -39.62 -35.80 -33.49
N ALA A 54 -38.73 -34.95 -32.96
CA ALA A 54 -38.97 -34.28 -31.68
C ALA A 54 -39.17 -32.78 -31.91
N VAL A 55 -40.27 -32.22 -31.37
CA VAL A 55 -40.57 -30.78 -31.39
C VAL A 55 -39.46 -30.05 -30.64
N GLY A 56 -38.45 -29.58 -31.40
CA GLY A 56 -37.16 -29.08 -30.91
C GLY A 56 -36.06 -30.13 -31.05
N GLY A 57 -35.50 -30.27 -32.26
CA GLY A 57 -34.58 -31.36 -32.68
C GLY A 57 -33.33 -31.55 -31.81
N ALA A 58 -32.40 -32.42 -32.24
CA ALA A 58 -31.20 -32.81 -31.47
C ALA A 58 -30.43 -31.64 -30.82
N THR A 59 -30.38 -30.49 -31.50
CA THR A 59 -29.84 -29.22 -30.97
C THR A 59 -30.55 -28.71 -29.72
N GLY A 60 -31.88 -28.84 -29.63
CA GLY A 60 -32.69 -28.43 -28.47
C GLY A 60 -32.52 -29.36 -27.26
N GLN A 61 -32.33 -30.67 -27.48
CA GLN A 61 -32.01 -31.60 -26.38
C GLN A 61 -30.60 -31.35 -25.82
N LEU A 62 -29.63 -31.06 -26.68
CA LEU A 62 -28.27 -30.69 -26.27
C LEU A 62 -28.27 -29.40 -25.44
N GLU A 63 -29.05 -28.39 -25.85
CA GLU A 63 -29.22 -27.14 -25.10
C GLU A 63 -29.91 -27.35 -23.77
N LEU A 64 -30.97 -28.16 -23.71
CA LEU A 64 -31.68 -28.45 -22.48
C LEU A 64 -30.80 -29.23 -21.49
N LEU A 65 -30.05 -30.23 -21.97
CA LEU A 65 -29.16 -31.03 -21.14
C LEU A 65 -27.94 -30.21 -20.67
N SER A 66 -27.35 -29.39 -21.54
CA SER A 66 -26.27 -28.48 -21.17
C SER A 66 -26.72 -27.44 -20.15
N THR A 67 -27.95 -26.94 -20.27
CA THR A 67 -28.52 -25.97 -19.32
C THR A 67 -28.81 -26.65 -17.99
N ALA A 68 -29.36 -27.87 -17.99
CA ALA A 68 -29.58 -28.64 -16.75
C ALA A 68 -28.27 -28.99 -16.02
N ILE A 69 -27.21 -29.31 -16.77
CA ILE A 69 -25.86 -29.55 -16.20
C ILE A 69 -25.30 -28.26 -15.62
N MET A 70 -25.41 -27.14 -16.33
CA MET A 70 -25.00 -25.82 -15.86
C MET A 70 -25.75 -25.40 -14.59
N ASP A 71 -27.07 -25.56 -14.57
CA ASP A 71 -27.95 -25.21 -13.45
C ASP A 71 -27.69 -26.12 -12.25
N GLY A 72 -27.53 -27.42 -12.48
CA GLY A 72 -27.17 -28.37 -11.43
C GLY A 72 -25.83 -28.03 -10.81
N TRP A 73 -24.83 -27.73 -11.63
CA TRP A 73 -23.50 -27.35 -11.17
C TRP A 73 -23.48 -26.00 -10.44
N MET A 74 -24.21 -24.99 -10.95
CA MET A 74 -24.41 -23.71 -10.26
C MET A 74 -25.13 -23.88 -8.93
N ALA A 75 -25.99 -24.89 -8.82
CA ALA A 75 -26.58 -25.29 -7.56
C ALA A 75 -25.56 -25.99 -6.65
N GLY A 76 -24.53 -26.66 -7.19
CA GLY A 76 -23.48 -27.36 -6.44
C GLY A 76 -23.45 -28.87 -6.69
N LEU A 77 -24.07 -29.35 -7.77
CA LEU A 77 -24.03 -30.74 -8.22
C LEU A 77 -22.74 -31.06 -8.97
N GLY A 78 -22.12 -32.19 -8.59
CA GLY A 78 -20.92 -32.73 -9.22
C GLY A 78 -19.89 -33.17 -8.19
N ALA A 79 -19.52 -34.45 -8.21
CA ALA A 79 -18.45 -34.97 -7.38
C ALA A 79 -17.11 -34.73 -8.09
N ALA A 80 -16.48 -33.58 -7.85
CA ALA A 80 -15.09 -33.34 -8.23
C ALA A 80 -14.09 -33.80 -7.14
N MET A 81 -14.56 -34.64 -6.21
CA MET A 81 -13.78 -35.11 -5.07
C MET A 81 -13.40 -36.58 -5.27
N PRO A 82 -12.13 -36.96 -5.06
CA PRO A 82 -11.72 -38.36 -5.05
C PRO A 82 -12.51 -39.19 -4.01
N PRO A 83 -12.71 -40.50 -4.24
CA PRO A 83 -12.21 -41.30 -5.36
C PRO A 83 -13.15 -41.34 -6.57
N VAL A 84 -14.30 -40.66 -6.53
CA VAL A 84 -15.35 -40.78 -7.56
C VAL A 84 -15.48 -39.45 -8.29
N THR A 85 -14.62 -39.22 -9.28
CA THR A 85 -14.80 -38.12 -10.22
C THR A 85 -15.44 -38.65 -11.49
N ASP A 86 -16.67 -38.23 -11.77
CA ASP A 86 -17.35 -38.53 -13.02
C ASP A 86 -16.76 -37.71 -14.18
N ALA A 87 -17.10 -38.09 -15.42
CA ALA A 87 -16.55 -37.42 -16.61
C ALA A 87 -16.94 -35.94 -16.70
N LEU A 88 -18.07 -35.54 -16.09
CA LEU A 88 -18.47 -34.15 -15.94
C LEU A 88 -17.56 -33.41 -14.95
N GLY A 89 -17.23 -34.01 -13.79
CA GLY A 89 -16.28 -33.48 -12.83
C GLY A 89 -14.90 -33.27 -13.45
N GLN A 90 -14.41 -34.19 -14.29
CA GLN A 90 -13.15 -34.03 -15.01
C GLN A 90 -13.18 -32.86 -16.00
N LEU A 91 -14.26 -32.72 -16.79
CA LEU A 91 -14.44 -31.60 -17.72
C LEU A 91 -14.41 -30.25 -16.99
N LEU A 92 -15.08 -30.17 -15.85
CA LEU A 92 -15.17 -28.95 -15.04
C LEU A 92 -13.83 -28.58 -14.40
N VAL A 93 -13.05 -29.57 -13.95
CA VAL A 93 -11.69 -29.39 -13.42
C VAL A 93 -10.75 -28.85 -14.51
N GLU A 94 -10.74 -29.46 -15.69
CA GLU A 94 -9.93 -29.01 -16.82
C GLU A 94 -10.33 -27.61 -17.30
N TYR A 95 -11.63 -27.32 -17.31
CA TYR A 95 -12.12 -25.98 -17.61
C TYR A 95 -11.66 -24.96 -16.56
N ALA A 96 -11.75 -25.27 -15.26
CA ALA A 96 -11.26 -24.39 -14.20
C ALA A 96 -9.75 -24.12 -14.33
N LYS A 97 -8.94 -25.14 -14.61
CA LYS A 97 -7.50 -24.99 -14.93
C LYS A 97 -7.29 -24.03 -16.10
N ARG A 98 -8.07 -24.18 -17.18
CA ARG A 98 -8.00 -23.32 -18.37
C ARG A 98 -8.35 -21.86 -18.04
N VAL A 99 -9.38 -21.62 -17.23
CA VAL A 99 -9.76 -20.27 -16.78
C VAL A 99 -8.62 -19.64 -15.98
N TYR A 100 -8.06 -20.35 -15.01
CA TYR A 100 -6.93 -19.85 -14.23
C TYR A 100 -5.70 -19.54 -15.09
N ASN A 101 -5.32 -20.45 -15.97
CA ASN A 101 -4.24 -20.23 -16.93
C ASN A 101 -4.50 -19.00 -17.80
N SER A 102 -5.72 -18.86 -18.33
CA SER A 102 -6.10 -17.72 -19.17
C SER A 102 -6.05 -16.40 -18.40
N GLN A 103 -6.50 -16.38 -17.15
CA GLN A 103 -6.47 -15.16 -16.32
C GLN A 103 -5.04 -14.77 -15.95
N LEU A 104 -4.21 -15.74 -15.56
CA LEU A 104 -2.80 -15.49 -15.24
C LEU A 104 -2.03 -15.03 -16.48
N GLN A 105 -2.29 -15.61 -17.65
CA GLN A 105 -1.70 -15.18 -18.91
C GLN A 105 -2.14 -13.77 -19.28
N HIS A 106 -3.43 -13.46 -19.19
CA HIS A 106 -3.95 -12.11 -19.46
C HIS A 106 -3.32 -11.05 -18.52
N LEU A 107 -3.18 -11.36 -17.23
CA LEU A 107 -2.48 -10.46 -16.29
C LEU A 107 -0.99 -10.31 -16.66
N LYS A 108 -0.34 -11.38 -17.11
CA LYS A 108 1.04 -11.33 -17.62
C LYS A 108 1.15 -10.41 -18.83
N ASP A 109 0.24 -10.50 -19.79
CA ASP A 109 0.26 -9.68 -21.00
C ASP A 109 0.05 -8.19 -20.67
N ILE A 110 -0.86 -7.89 -19.74
CA ILE A 110 -1.04 -6.52 -19.22
C ILE A 110 0.24 -6.05 -18.53
N ALA A 111 0.81 -6.85 -17.62
CA ALA A 111 2.01 -6.49 -16.89
C ALA A 111 3.20 -6.25 -17.82
N GLY A 112 3.38 -7.10 -18.84
CA GLY A 112 4.39 -6.94 -19.87
C GLY A 112 4.22 -5.66 -20.69
N THR A 113 2.97 -5.32 -21.05
CA THR A 113 2.67 -4.06 -21.74
C THR A 113 3.02 -2.85 -20.88
N LEU A 114 2.58 -2.84 -19.61
CA LEU A 114 2.91 -1.79 -18.65
C LEU A 114 4.42 -1.70 -18.38
N ALA A 115 5.11 -2.84 -18.36
CA ALA A 115 6.55 -2.87 -18.12
C ALA A 115 7.37 -2.36 -19.31
N ALA A 116 6.87 -2.50 -20.53
CA ALA A 116 7.50 -1.94 -21.72
C ALA A 116 7.25 -0.43 -21.88
N GLU A 117 6.33 0.18 -21.11
CA GLU A 117 6.03 1.61 -21.17
C GLU A 117 7.13 2.42 -20.47
N ALA A 118 7.69 3.40 -21.19
CA ALA A 118 8.65 4.35 -20.66
C ALA A 118 7.91 5.53 -19.99
N ALA A 119 8.34 5.93 -18.79
CA ALA A 119 7.76 7.06 -18.10
C ALA A 119 8.51 8.35 -18.44
N GLU A 120 7.81 9.40 -18.85
CA GLU A 120 8.44 10.68 -19.19
C GLU A 120 8.49 11.67 -18.02
N ASP A 121 7.54 11.54 -17.09
CA ASP A 121 7.36 12.46 -15.97
C ASP A 121 6.92 11.72 -14.68
N ALA A 122 6.93 12.45 -13.55
CA ALA A 122 6.59 11.90 -12.25
C ALA A 122 5.14 11.36 -12.14
N ALA A 123 4.18 11.93 -12.87
CA ALA A 123 2.79 11.47 -12.85
C ALA A 123 2.66 10.14 -13.59
N GLN A 124 3.36 9.97 -14.71
CA GLN A 124 3.44 8.72 -15.45
C GLN A 124 4.13 7.63 -14.64
N VAL A 125 5.24 7.94 -13.95
CA VAL A 125 5.91 7.00 -13.03
C VAL A 125 4.93 6.50 -11.96
N ALA A 126 4.21 7.41 -11.30
CA ALA A 126 3.24 7.04 -10.27
C ALA A 126 2.09 6.18 -10.83
N LYS A 127 1.60 6.52 -12.03
CA LYS A 127 0.54 5.76 -12.72
C LYS A 127 0.99 4.35 -13.08
N LEU A 128 2.16 4.20 -13.69
CA LEU A 128 2.71 2.90 -14.10
C LEU A 128 2.99 2.00 -12.89
N ARG A 129 3.59 2.58 -11.84
CA ARG A 129 3.81 1.89 -10.57
C ARG A 129 2.49 1.35 -10.00
N SER A 130 1.48 2.22 -9.85
CA SER A 130 0.19 1.82 -9.29
C SER A 130 -0.53 0.76 -10.15
N ALA A 131 -0.43 0.86 -11.47
CA ALA A 131 -0.99 -0.13 -12.38
C ALA A 131 -0.33 -1.50 -12.23
N LEU A 132 1.01 -1.55 -12.17
CA LEU A 132 1.76 -2.79 -11.96
C LEU A 132 1.48 -3.41 -10.57
N GLU A 133 1.42 -2.60 -9.50
CA GLU A 133 1.05 -3.05 -8.16
C GLU A 133 -0.37 -3.67 -8.14
N SER A 134 -1.32 -3.08 -8.87
CA SER A 134 -2.69 -3.58 -8.99
C SER A 134 -2.76 -4.91 -9.73
N VAL A 135 -2.01 -5.06 -10.83
CA VAL A 135 -1.90 -6.31 -11.58
C VAL A 135 -1.29 -7.42 -10.72
N ASP A 136 -0.22 -7.12 -9.98
CA ASP A 136 0.41 -8.08 -9.10
C ASP A 136 -0.50 -8.48 -7.92
N HIS A 137 -1.25 -7.52 -7.35
CA HIS A 137 -2.24 -7.84 -6.33
C HIS A 137 -3.33 -8.79 -6.86
N LYS A 138 -3.87 -8.55 -8.06
CA LYS A 138 -4.84 -9.45 -8.70
C LYS A 138 -4.25 -10.84 -8.95
N ARG A 139 -3.00 -10.91 -9.43
CA ARG A 139 -2.27 -12.18 -9.64
C ARG A 139 -2.16 -12.97 -8.34
N ARG A 140 -1.71 -12.34 -7.25
CA ARG A 140 -1.60 -13.00 -5.93
C ARG A 140 -2.95 -13.50 -5.42
N LYS A 141 -4.02 -12.72 -5.62
CA LYS A 141 -5.38 -13.14 -5.25
C LYS A 141 -5.83 -14.39 -5.99
N ILE A 142 -5.59 -14.46 -7.31
CA ILE A 142 -5.89 -15.65 -8.12
C ILE A 142 -5.06 -16.85 -7.65
N LEU A 143 -3.75 -16.67 -7.43
CA LEU A 143 -2.88 -17.74 -6.93
C LEU A 143 -3.31 -18.24 -5.53
N GLN A 144 -3.80 -17.35 -4.67
CA GLN A 144 -4.35 -17.72 -3.37
C GLN A 144 -5.66 -18.50 -3.51
N GLN A 145 -6.54 -18.09 -4.44
CA GLN A 145 -7.78 -18.80 -4.74
C GLN A 145 -7.50 -20.21 -5.24
N MET A 146 -6.56 -20.35 -6.19
CA MET A 146 -6.11 -21.66 -6.68
C MET A 146 -5.57 -22.58 -5.57
N LYS A 147 -4.80 -22.02 -4.61
CA LYS A 147 -4.34 -22.79 -3.44
C LYS A 147 -5.49 -23.23 -2.54
N GLY A 148 -6.55 -22.44 -2.43
CA GLY A 148 -7.78 -22.82 -1.73
C GLY A 148 -8.52 -23.95 -2.46
N ASP A 149 -8.48 -23.94 -3.79
CA ASP A 149 -9.12 -24.94 -4.65
C ASP A 149 -8.23 -26.18 -4.89
N ASN A 150 -7.16 -26.38 -4.13
CA ASN A 150 -6.16 -27.43 -4.38
C ASN A 150 -6.77 -28.84 -4.43
N ALA A 151 -7.76 -29.14 -3.57
CA ALA A 151 -8.49 -30.42 -3.58
C ALA A 151 -9.23 -30.70 -4.90
N LEU A 152 -9.61 -29.64 -5.62
CA LEU A 152 -10.24 -29.70 -6.95
C LEU A 152 -9.17 -29.88 -8.06
N LEU A 153 -8.00 -29.28 -7.89
CA LEU A 153 -6.98 -29.15 -8.91
C LEU A 153 -5.93 -30.29 -8.90
N THR A 154 -5.86 -31.08 -7.81
CA THR A 154 -4.91 -32.21 -7.63
C THR A 154 -5.46 -33.57 -8.05
N LEU A 155 -6.55 -33.63 -8.82
CA LEU A 155 -6.99 -34.88 -9.44
C LEU A 155 -5.86 -35.42 -10.35
N GLU A 156 -5.33 -36.58 -9.98
CA GLU A 156 -4.08 -37.18 -10.47
C GLU A 156 -3.97 -37.32 -12.00
N ASP A 157 -2.79 -36.88 -12.48
CA ASP A 157 -1.90 -37.47 -13.51
C ASP A 157 -2.24 -37.53 -15.02
N GLY A 158 -3.20 -36.72 -15.50
CA GLY A 158 -3.40 -36.56 -16.96
C GLY A 158 -3.31 -35.13 -17.50
N GLY A 159 -3.53 -34.12 -16.65
CA GLY A 159 -3.68 -32.73 -17.08
C GLY A 159 -2.37 -31.95 -17.03
N SER A 160 -2.17 -31.03 -17.99
CA SER A 160 -1.01 -30.12 -17.96
C SER A 160 -1.02 -29.32 -16.65
N PRO A 161 0.07 -29.31 -15.86
CA PRO A 161 0.13 -28.53 -14.63
C PRO A 161 -0.11 -27.05 -14.94
N ILE A 162 -0.81 -26.36 -14.05
CA ILE A 162 -1.00 -24.90 -14.18
C ILE A 162 0.38 -24.26 -14.12
N ARG A 163 0.80 -23.68 -15.24
CA ARG A 163 2.13 -23.12 -15.40
C ARG A 163 2.08 -21.66 -14.98
N ASN A 164 2.60 -21.37 -13.79
CA ASN A 164 2.74 -19.98 -13.36
C ASN A 164 3.74 -19.27 -14.28
N PRO A 165 3.31 -18.26 -15.05
CA PRO A 165 4.25 -17.48 -15.84
C PRO A 165 5.22 -16.74 -14.93
N SER A 166 6.50 -16.69 -15.32
CA SER A 166 7.50 -15.89 -14.62
C SER A 166 7.07 -14.42 -14.58
N SER A 167 7.25 -13.77 -13.43
CA SER A 167 7.04 -12.33 -13.21
C SER A 167 8.34 -11.55 -13.00
N ALA A 168 9.50 -12.19 -13.20
CA ALA A 168 10.78 -11.61 -12.78
C ALA A 168 11.10 -10.27 -13.47
N ALA A 169 10.72 -10.11 -14.74
CA ALA A 169 10.96 -8.87 -15.48
C ALA A 169 10.04 -7.74 -15.00
N GLU A 170 8.79 -8.07 -14.71
CA GLU A 170 7.76 -7.16 -14.20
C GLU A 170 8.06 -6.74 -12.76
N ASP A 171 8.54 -7.66 -11.94
CA ASP A 171 8.99 -7.40 -10.56
C ASP A 171 10.22 -6.47 -10.56
N ALA A 172 11.18 -6.71 -11.46
CA ALA A 172 12.33 -5.81 -11.67
C ALA A 172 11.89 -4.42 -12.17
N ARG A 173 10.91 -4.36 -13.08
CA ARG A 173 10.32 -3.10 -13.52
C ARG A 173 9.69 -2.33 -12.37
N LEU A 174 8.88 -2.99 -11.56
CA LEU A 174 8.23 -2.36 -10.41
C LEU A 174 9.27 -1.82 -9.43
N ALA A 175 10.33 -2.59 -9.13
CA ALA A 175 11.43 -2.14 -8.30
C ALA A 175 12.13 -0.89 -8.86
N SER A 176 12.37 -0.85 -10.17
CA SER A 176 12.94 0.31 -10.86
C SER A 176 12.05 1.55 -10.76
N LEU A 177 10.73 1.40 -10.98
CA LEU A 177 9.78 2.52 -10.84
C LEU A 177 9.68 3.04 -9.40
N ILE A 178 9.80 2.17 -8.40
CA ILE A 178 9.87 2.56 -6.98
C ILE A 178 11.13 3.41 -6.72
N ALA A 179 12.28 2.97 -7.21
CA ALA A 179 13.54 3.70 -7.07
C ALA A 179 13.50 5.03 -7.83
N LEU A 180 12.96 5.05 -9.05
CA LEU A 180 12.76 6.26 -9.85
C LEU A 180 11.85 7.27 -9.14
N ASP A 181 10.72 6.85 -8.58
CA ASP A 181 9.82 7.72 -7.82
C ASP A 181 10.53 8.37 -6.61
N ASN A 182 11.38 7.61 -5.92
CA ASN A 182 12.18 8.14 -4.81
C ASN A 182 13.22 9.17 -5.29
N ILE A 183 13.89 8.93 -6.42
CA ILE A 183 14.81 9.90 -7.05
C ILE A 183 14.05 11.17 -7.43
N LEU A 184 12.89 11.06 -8.08
CA LEU A 184 12.09 12.22 -8.49
C LEU A 184 11.59 13.05 -7.30
N LYS A 185 11.25 12.41 -6.17
CA LYS A 185 10.91 13.10 -4.92
C LYS A 185 12.10 13.88 -4.35
N GLN A 186 13.29 13.29 -4.34
CA GLN A 186 14.51 13.97 -3.89
C GLN A 186 14.84 15.16 -4.81
N ILE A 187 14.70 15.00 -6.13
CA ILE A 187 14.89 16.10 -7.10
C ILE A 187 13.89 17.23 -6.86
N LYS A 188 12.62 16.92 -6.59
CA LYS A 188 11.60 17.91 -6.28
C LYS A 188 11.94 18.70 -5.01
N GLU A 189 12.49 18.03 -4.01
CA GLU A 189 12.96 18.67 -2.78
C GLU A 189 14.17 19.58 -3.03
N ILE A 190 15.16 19.15 -3.83
CA ILE A 190 16.30 19.99 -4.24
C ILE A 190 15.80 21.24 -4.99
N LYS A 191 14.86 21.08 -5.94
CA LYS A 191 14.25 22.21 -6.65
C LYS A 191 13.53 23.16 -5.70
N ARG A 192 12.85 22.64 -4.68
CA ARG A 192 12.20 23.47 -3.64
C ARG A 192 13.23 24.28 -2.84
N GLN A 193 14.35 23.67 -2.45
CA GLN A 193 15.45 24.35 -1.75
C GLN A 193 16.16 25.41 -2.62
N SER A 194 16.04 25.25 -3.94
CA SER A 194 16.62 26.12 -4.99
C SER A 194 15.68 27.26 -5.42
N SER A 195 14.56 27.46 -4.73
CA SER A 195 13.58 28.50 -5.07
C SER A 195 14.02 29.92 -4.67
N VAL A 196 15.15 30.06 -3.99
CA VAL A 196 15.72 31.34 -3.53
C VAL A 196 16.68 31.88 -4.59
N ASN A 197 16.59 33.18 -4.90
CA ASN A 197 17.43 33.81 -5.93
C ASN A 197 18.91 33.97 -5.52
N ILE A 198 19.21 33.91 -4.23
CA ILE A 198 20.55 34.07 -3.66
C ILE A 198 20.79 32.94 -2.67
N MET A 199 21.97 32.31 -2.74
CA MET A 199 22.34 31.18 -1.88
C MET A 199 23.84 31.20 -1.57
N SER A 200 24.21 30.77 -0.37
CA SER A 200 25.63 30.63 0.00
C SER A 200 26.34 29.62 -0.89
N ARG A 201 27.62 29.86 -1.16
CA ARG A 201 28.45 28.98 -1.98
C ARG A 201 28.53 27.55 -1.42
N SER A 202 28.64 27.43 -0.10
CA SER A 202 28.63 26.16 0.64
C SER A 202 27.34 25.36 0.39
N LYS A 203 26.16 26.00 0.47
CA LYS A 203 24.87 25.34 0.26
C LYS A 203 24.64 24.96 -1.21
N LYS A 204 25.03 25.82 -2.16
CA LYS A 204 24.97 25.50 -3.59
C LYS A 204 25.80 24.26 -3.92
N LYS A 205 27.03 24.20 -3.40
CA LYS A 205 27.93 23.04 -3.58
C LYS A 205 27.33 21.76 -2.98
N ALA A 206 26.66 21.84 -1.84
CA ALA A 206 25.98 20.69 -1.23
C ALA A 206 24.82 20.16 -2.11
N LEU A 207 24.01 21.05 -2.70
CA LEU A 207 22.93 20.66 -3.61
C LEU A 207 23.45 20.02 -4.90
N VAL A 208 24.52 20.56 -5.48
CA VAL A 208 25.18 19.96 -6.66
C VAL A 208 25.70 18.56 -6.33
N LYS A 209 26.36 18.39 -5.18
CA LYS A 209 26.81 17.07 -4.72
C LYS A 209 25.65 16.08 -4.55
N SER A 210 24.51 16.53 -4.00
CA SER A 210 23.32 15.68 -3.88
C SER A 210 22.78 15.23 -5.25
N LEU A 211 22.85 16.09 -6.28
CA LEU A 211 22.50 15.71 -7.66
C LEU A 211 23.51 14.74 -8.29
N ASP A 212 24.79 14.83 -7.94
CA ASP A 212 25.82 13.86 -8.35
C ASP A 212 25.56 12.49 -7.70
N ASP A 213 25.23 12.47 -6.40
CA ASP A 213 24.88 11.26 -5.66
C ASP A 213 23.63 10.58 -6.25
N LEU A 214 22.61 11.37 -6.64
CA LEU A 214 21.43 10.87 -7.35
C LEU A 214 21.77 10.32 -8.74
N SER A 215 22.75 10.91 -9.43
CA SER A 215 23.21 10.41 -10.73
C SER A 215 23.93 9.07 -10.58
N ALA A 216 24.66 8.87 -9.48
CA ALA A 216 25.28 7.59 -9.16
C ALA A 216 24.25 6.48 -8.87
N GLN A 217 23.07 6.84 -8.36
CA GLN A 217 21.97 5.89 -8.11
C GLN A 217 21.29 5.39 -9.39
N LEU A 218 21.57 5.97 -10.56
CA LEU A 218 20.99 5.53 -11.84
C LEU A 218 21.31 4.06 -12.16
N SER A 219 22.45 3.53 -11.71
CA SER A 219 22.82 2.13 -11.92
C SER A 219 21.89 1.12 -11.23
N SER A 220 21.04 1.59 -10.31
CA SER A 220 20.01 0.76 -9.66
C SER A 220 18.69 0.69 -10.44
N LEU A 221 18.52 1.56 -11.45
CA LEU A 221 17.35 1.59 -12.31
C LEU A 221 17.53 0.64 -13.51
N LEU A 222 16.43 0.28 -14.14
CA LEU A 222 16.45 -0.32 -15.48
C LEU A 222 16.77 0.73 -16.53
N GLU A 223 17.39 0.31 -17.64
CA GLU A 223 17.80 1.18 -18.75
C GLU A 223 16.66 2.06 -19.27
N ILE A 224 15.44 1.54 -19.34
CA ILE A 224 14.24 2.26 -19.78
C ILE A 224 13.91 3.49 -18.93
N ASP A 225 14.33 3.54 -17.66
CA ASP A 225 14.06 4.64 -16.73
C ASP A 225 15.17 5.68 -16.67
N HIS A 226 16.35 5.37 -17.21
CA HIS A 226 17.51 6.27 -17.19
C HIS A 226 17.20 7.62 -17.84
N PRO A 227 16.57 7.71 -19.03
CA PRO A 227 16.30 8.98 -19.68
C PRO A 227 15.42 9.92 -18.84
N CYS A 228 14.44 9.36 -18.13
CA CYS A 228 13.55 10.12 -17.26
C CYS A 228 14.31 10.73 -16.08
N ALA A 229 15.05 9.91 -15.35
CA ALA A 229 15.85 10.36 -14.22
C ALA A 229 16.92 11.37 -14.64
N GLN A 230 17.67 11.08 -15.72
CA GLN A 230 18.71 11.98 -16.24
C GLN A 230 18.16 13.35 -16.63
N ARG A 231 17.01 13.39 -17.32
CA ARG A 231 16.34 14.64 -17.70
C ARG A 231 15.98 15.46 -16.46
N HIS A 232 15.35 14.85 -15.47
CA HIS A 232 14.95 15.54 -14.24
C HIS A 232 16.15 16.02 -13.40
N ILE A 233 17.23 15.25 -13.35
CA ILE A 233 18.49 15.63 -12.70
C ILE A 233 19.12 16.82 -13.44
N ALA A 234 19.23 16.75 -14.76
CA ALA A 234 19.80 17.82 -15.58
C ALA A 234 18.99 19.13 -15.43
N ASP A 235 17.67 19.04 -15.40
CA ASP A 235 16.79 20.19 -15.16
C ASP A 235 17.01 20.80 -13.78
N ALA A 236 17.14 19.98 -12.74
CA ALA A 236 17.41 20.46 -11.39
C ALA A 236 18.80 21.08 -11.27
N ARG A 237 19.80 20.50 -11.93
CA ARG A 237 21.16 21.04 -11.98
C ARG A 237 21.18 22.43 -12.60
N ARG A 238 20.51 22.62 -13.74
CA ARG A 238 20.38 23.94 -14.39
C ARG A 238 19.75 24.98 -13.47
N VAL A 239 18.72 24.59 -12.71
CA VAL A 239 18.08 25.49 -11.73
C VAL A 239 19.06 25.85 -10.61
N VAL A 240 19.74 24.89 -10.00
CA VAL A 240 20.72 25.12 -8.91
C VAL A 240 21.87 26.00 -9.40
N GLU A 241 22.41 25.74 -10.59
CA GLU A 241 23.55 26.47 -11.15
C GLU A 241 23.21 27.93 -11.47
N SER A 242 21.97 28.21 -11.84
CA SER A 242 21.47 29.57 -12.15
C SER A 242 21.34 30.51 -10.94
N ILE A 243 21.42 29.99 -9.71
CA ILE A 243 21.30 30.78 -8.48
C ILE A 243 22.58 31.61 -8.24
N VAL A 244 22.39 32.87 -7.86
CA VAL A 244 23.46 33.82 -7.53
C VAL A 244 24.15 33.39 -6.24
N GLU A 245 25.48 33.31 -6.25
CA GLU A 245 26.31 32.95 -5.10
C GLU A 245 26.60 34.19 -4.25
N GLU A 246 26.42 34.07 -2.93
CA GLU A 246 26.95 35.01 -1.95
C GLU A 246 28.16 34.37 -1.25
N ASP A 247 29.28 35.11 -1.14
CA ASP A 247 30.49 34.63 -0.48
C ASP A 247 30.20 34.38 1.01
N ASP A 248 30.66 33.23 1.52
CA ASP A 248 30.59 32.91 2.95
C ASP A 248 31.43 33.96 3.72
N LYS A 249 30.79 35.00 4.24
CA LYS A 249 31.47 35.97 5.11
C LYS A 249 31.96 35.23 6.34
N PHE A 250 33.28 35.06 6.42
CA PHE A 250 33.99 34.70 7.64
C PHE A 250 33.63 35.70 8.75
N GLN A 251 32.75 35.33 9.67
CA GLN A 251 32.68 36.00 10.97
C GLN A 251 33.86 35.51 11.81
N GLY A 252 34.97 36.23 11.68
CA GLY A 252 36.06 36.19 12.64
C GLY A 252 35.59 36.73 14.00
N THR A 253 35.81 35.93 15.03
CA THR A 253 36.10 36.31 16.42
C THR A 253 35.71 37.73 16.86
N SER A 254 34.65 37.83 17.68
CA SER A 254 34.59 38.87 18.70
C SER A 254 33.98 38.33 20.00
N ARG A 255 34.61 38.75 21.09
CA ARG A 255 34.46 38.28 22.46
C ARG A 255 33.10 38.60 23.07
N ALA A 256 32.66 37.65 23.89
CA ALA A 256 31.89 37.82 25.13
C ALA A 256 30.54 38.54 25.04
N THR A 257 29.47 37.76 24.95
CA THR A 257 28.33 37.89 25.88
C THR A 257 27.81 36.49 26.18
N SER A 258 27.94 36.08 27.44
CA SER A 258 27.28 34.89 27.97
C SER A 258 25.79 35.15 28.03
N ASP A 259 25.06 34.94 26.93
CA ASP A 259 23.60 34.79 26.94
C ASP A 259 22.99 34.14 25.67
N GLU A 260 23.78 33.77 24.66
CA GLU A 260 23.28 33.22 23.38
C GLU A 260 23.04 31.69 23.36
N LEU A 261 23.34 30.96 24.44
CA LEU A 261 23.20 29.50 24.47
C LEU A 261 21.75 28.99 24.62
N LEU A 262 20.79 29.86 24.97
CA LEU A 262 19.37 29.46 25.12
C LEU A 262 18.52 29.76 23.88
N SER A 263 18.98 30.66 22.99
CA SER A 263 18.17 31.07 21.84
C SER A 263 18.29 30.11 20.65
N ALA A 264 19.36 29.33 20.55
CA ALA A 264 19.57 28.38 19.45
C ALA A 264 18.81 27.06 19.64
N GLU A 265 18.44 26.68 20.88
CA GLU A 265 17.73 25.42 21.17
C GLU A 265 16.26 25.43 20.71
N THR A 266 15.68 26.62 20.52
CA THR A 266 14.24 26.80 20.19
C THR A 266 13.99 27.45 18.83
N ASP A 267 15.02 27.60 18.00
CA ASP A 267 14.87 28.14 16.64
C ASP A 267 14.19 27.10 15.74
N VAL A 268 12.99 27.44 15.27
CA VAL A 268 12.09 26.55 14.53
C VAL A 268 11.80 27.15 13.16
N ALA A 269 12.29 26.50 12.11
CA ALA A 269 12.15 26.98 10.72
C ALA A 269 10.70 26.94 10.20
N GLN A 270 9.86 26.05 10.73
CA GLN A 270 8.48 25.90 10.28
C GLN A 270 7.56 25.45 11.43
N TRP A 271 6.46 26.18 11.61
CA TRP A 271 5.41 25.87 12.59
C TRP A 271 4.19 25.26 11.92
N ASN A 272 3.68 24.16 12.48
CA ASN A 272 2.41 23.55 12.10
C ASN A 272 1.39 23.77 13.22
N VAL A 273 0.19 24.19 12.86
CA VAL A 273 -0.86 24.54 13.83
C VAL A 273 -1.85 23.39 13.96
N LEU A 274 -2.05 22.88 15.18
CA LEU A 274 -3.07 21.90 15.51
C LEU A 274 -4.07 22.51 16.47
N GLN A 275 -5.35 22.29 16.18
CA GLN A 275 -6.46 22.67 17.05
C GLN A 275 -7.02 21.41 17.72
N PHE A 276 -7.12 21.44 19.04
CA PHE A 276 -7.73 20.37 19.82
C PHE A 276 -9.08 20.82 20.37
N ASN A 277 -10.11 20.00 20.14
CA ASN A 277 -11.43 20.24 20.67
C ASN A 277 -11.58 19.46 21.99
N THR A 278 -11.60 20.17 23.11
CA THR A 278 -11.69 19.59 24.47
C THR A 278 -13.11 19.46 25.02
N GLY A 279 -14.14 19.71 24.20
CA GLY A 279 -15.53 19.72 24.67
C GLY A 279 -15.92 20.99 25.45
N SER A 280 -14.99 21.93 25.66
CA SER A 280 -15.23 23.31 26.11
C SER A 280 -15.57 24.22 24.92
N THR A 281 -16.20 25.38 25.19
CA THR A 281 -16.61 26.35 24.15
C THR A 281 -15.45 27.05 23.44
N THR A 282 -14.23 26.97 23.98
CA THR A 282 -13.01 27.47 23.36
C THR A 282 -12.06 26.31 23.01
N PRO A 283 -11.73 26.10 21.72
CA PRO A 283 -10.70 25.17 21.32
C PRO A 283 -9.31 25.78 21.62
N PHE A 284 -8.34 24.97 22.04
CA PHE A 284 -6.97 25.45 22.22
C PHE A 284 -6.08 25.04 21.03
N ILE A 285 -5.08 25.87 20.77
CA ILE A 285 -4.22 25.79 19.60
C ILE A 285 -2.79 25.47 20.04
N ILE A 286 -2.21 24.40 19.49
CA ILE A 286 -0.81 24.01 19.67
C ILE A 286 -0.08 24.24 18.35
N LYS A 287 0.97 25.06 18.38
CA LYS A 287 1.92 25.17 17.26
C LYS A 287 3.08 24.22 17.53
N CYS A 288 3.44 23.35 16.59
CA CYS A 288 4.58 22.45 16.73
C CYS A 288 5.54 22.57 15.54
N GLY A 289 6.83 22.42 15.80
CA GLY A 289 7.88 22.39 14.78
C GLY A 289 9.08 21.58 15.24
N ALA A 290 10.16 21.64 14.47
CA ALA A 290 11.42 21.00 14.80
C ALA A 290 12.51 22.05 14.96
N ASN A 291 13.36 21.89 15.97
CA ASN A 291 14.60 22.66 16.08
C ASN A 291 15.70 22.08 15.15
N SER A 292 16.84 22.74 15.11
CA SER A 292 18.05 22.30 14.37
C SER A 292 18.58 20.92 14.79
N HIS A 293 18.20 20.44 15.98
CA HIS A 293 18.58 19.12 16.52
C HIS A 293 17.54 18.02 16.24
N SER A 294 16.52 18.29 15.41
CA SER A 294 15.41 17.36 15.13
C SER A 294 14.65 16.94 16.39
N GLU A 295 14.43 17.89 17.30
CA GLU A 295 13.59 17.73 18.47
C GLU A 295 12.26 18.45 18.27
N LEU A 296 11.19 17.86 18.81
CA LEU A 296 9.86 18.44 18.74
C LEU A 296 9.80 19.67 19.65
N VAL A 297 9.53 20.83 19.08
CA VAL A 297 9.31 22.09 19.82
C VAL A 297 7.84 22.46 19.72
N ILE A 298 7.26 22.86 20.85
CA ILE A 298 5.88 23.31 20.95
C ILE A 298 5.81 24.75 21.41
N LYS A 299 4.88 25.48 20.81
CA LYS A 299 4.46 26.81 21.19
C LYS A 299 2.94 26.83 21.42
N ALA A 300 2.53 27.11 22.64
CA ALA A 300 1.11 27.20 23.04
C ALA A 300 0.96 28.18 24.22
N ASP A 301 -0.27 28.62 24.47
CA ASP A 301 -0.57 29.45 25.64
C ASP A 301 -0.32 28.67 26.94
N ASP A 302 0.27 29.34 27.92
CA ASP A 302 0.60 28.75 29.24
C ASP A 302 -0.65 28.22 29.97
N ARG A 303 -1.79 28.92 29.83
CA ARG A 303 -3.05 28.59 30.51
C ARG A 303 -4.19 28.43 29.53
N VAL A 304 -4.94 27.34 29.63
CA VAL A 304 -6.08 27.04 28.73
C VAL A 304 -7.29 27.94 29.00
N GLN A 305 -7.39 28.52 30.20
CA GLN A 305 -8.56 29.29 30.67
C GLN A 305 -8.38 30.82 30.60
N GLU A 306 -7.17 31.36 30.40
CA GLU A 306 -6.93 32.81 30.41
C GLU A 306 -6.36 33.32 29.08
N PRO A 307 -7.06 34.18 28.33
CA PRO A 307 -6.59 34.76 27.07
C PRO A 307 -5.45 35.79 27.24
N LYS A 308 -4.86 35.89 28.44
CA LYS A 308 -3.74 36.77 28.78
C LYS A 308 -2.50 36.00 29.29
N GLY A 309 -2.46 34.67 29.11
CA GLY A 309 -1.26 33.88 29.32
C GLY A 309 -0.20 34.19 28.25
N GLY A 310 1.08 34.22 28.63
CA GLY A 310 2.16 34.32 27.64
C GLY A 310 2.26 33.03 26.82
N GLU A 311 2.56 33.14 25.52
CA GLU A 311 2.90 31.96 24.69
C GLU A 311 4.22 31.36 25.21
N ILE A 312 4.19 30.09 25.65
CA ILE A 312 5.37 29.35 26.09
C ILE A 312 5.92 28.52 24.92
N VAL A 313 7.23 28.64 24.68
CA VAL A 313 7.98 27.81 23.71
C VAL A 313 8.85 26.81 24.45
N ARG A 314 8.66 25.51 24.23
CA ARG A 314 9.40 24.44 24.91
C ARG A 314 9.72 23.29 23.98
N VAL A 315 10.91 22.72 24.15
CA VAL A 315 11.29 21.43 23.60
C VAL A 315 10.56 20.33 24.37
N VAL A 316 9.96 19.40 23.64
CA VAL A 316 9.12 18.33 24.18
C VAL A 316 9.97 17.08 24.35
N PRO A 317 10.05 16.50 25.56
CA PRO A 317 10.91 15.36 25.81
C PRO A 317 10.44 14.12 25.03
N ARG A 318 11.38 13.32 24.54
CA ARG A 318 11.06 12.05 23.86
C ARG A 318 10.33 11.09 24.81
N PRO A 319 9.39 10.25 24.32
CA PRO A 319 8.65 9.33 25.18
C PRO A 319 9.52 8.36 26.00
N THR A 320 10.71 8.01 25.51
CA THR A 320 11.68 7.12 26.17
C THR A 320 12.18 7.67 27.50
N VAL A 321 12.18 8.99 27.69
CA VAL A 321 12.58 9.63 28.95
C VAL A 321 11.66 9.20 30.11
N LEU A 322 10.40 8.84 29.81
CA LEU A 322 9.41 8.51 30.84
C LEU A 322 9.39 7.02 31.23
N GLU A 323 10.15 6.14 30.55
CA GLU A 323 10.01 4.68 30.60
C GLU A 323 10.14 4.07 32.01
N ASN A 324 10.89 4.73 32.90
CA ASN A 324 11.13 4.30 34.29
C ASN A 324 10.68 5.32 35.35
N MET A 325 9.88 6.33 34.97
CA MET A 325 9.42 7.37 35.89
C MET A 325 8.09 6.98 36.57
N SER A 326 7.98 7.33 37.84
CA SER A 326 6.74 7.34 38.63
C SER A 326 5.76 8.40 38.14
N LEU A 327 4.50 8.32 38.55
CA LEU A 327 3.48 9.29 38.13
C LEU A 327 3.80 10.71 38.60
N GLU A 328 4.42 10.83 39.78
CA GLU A 328 4.85 12.07 40.41
C GLU A 328 5.98 12.71 39.61
N GLU A 329 6.99 11.93 39.21
CA GLU A 329 8.10 12.39 38.37
C GLU A 329 7.63 12.81 36.97
N ILE A 330 6.67 12.07 36.38
CA ILE A 330 6.07 12.45 35.09
C ILE A 330 5.32 13.79 35.21
N LYS A 331 4.59 14.02 36.30
CA LYS A 331 3.91 15.31 36.55
C LYS A 331 4.91 16.45 36.69
N GLU A 332 6.06 16.23 37.31
CA GLU A 332 7.11 17.23 37.41
C GLU A 332 7.68 17.58 36.03
N VAL A 333 7.93 16.58 35.17
CA VAL A 333 8.34 16.82 33.78
C VAL A 333 7.27 17.62 33.03
N PHE A 334 5.99 17.28 33.19
CA PHE A 334 4.88 17.95 32.52
C PHE A 334 4.58 19.36 33.06
N SER A 335 5.02 19.69 34.28
CA SER A 335 4.91 21.05 34.83
C SER A 335 5.72 22.08 34.02
N LYS A 336 6.69 21.62 33.23
CA LYS A 336 7.54 22.46 32.36
C LYS A 336 6.97 22.61 30.95
N LEU A 337 5.89 21.89 30.62
CA LEU A 337 5.22 21.90 29.31
C LEU A 337 3.95 22.76 29.38
N PRO A 338 3.47 23.30 28.25
CA PRO A 338 2.20 24.03 28.23
C PRO A 338 1.06 23.18 28.79
N GLU A 339 0.21 23.78 29.64
CA GLU A 339 -0.85 23.10 30.39
C GLU A 339 -1.74 22.23 29.49
N ALA A 340 -2.03 22.72 28.28
CA ALA A 340 -2.85 22.04 27.30
C ALA A 340 -2.31 20.65 26.90
N LEU A 341 -0.99 20.52 26.80
CA LEU A 341 -0.33 19.26 26.46
C LEU A 341 -0.34 18.29 27.63
N SER A 342 -0.09 18.81 28.83
CA SER A 342 -0.15 18.06 30.08
C SER A 342 -1.56 17.49 30.29
N LEU A 343 -2.61 18.27 30.05
CA LEU A 343 -4.01 17.80 30.15
C LEU A 343 -4.35 16.68 29.16
N LEU A 344 -3.83 16.74 27.93
CA LEU A 344 -4.05 15.69 26.92
C LEU A 344 -3.32 14.38 27.26
N ALA A 345 -2.15 14.49 27.89
CA ALA A 345 -1.28 13.36 28.18
C ALA A 345 -1.56 12.69 29.54
N LEU A 346 -2.00 13.44 30.55
CA LEU A 346 -2.19 12.91 31.91
C LEU A 346 -3.31 11.87 31.99
N ALA A 347 -3.04 10.79 32.72
CA ALA A 347 -4.00 9.74 33.07
C ALA A 347 -3.96 9.44 34.58
N ARG A 348 -4.80 8.50 35.02
CA ARG A 348 -4.84 8.05 36.42
C ARG A 348 -3.60 7.25 36.85
N THR A 349 -2.88 6.67 35.90
CA THR A 349 -1.71 5.81 36.15
C THR A 349 -0.50 6.29 35.35
N ALA A 350 0.71 5.94 35.80
CA ALA A 350 1.96 6.24 35.09
C ALA A 350 1.98 5.60 33.69
N ASP A 351 1.63 4.32 33.58
CA ASP A 351 1.55 3.61 32.29
C ASP A 351 0.54 4.26 31.33
N GLY A 352 -0.63 4.63 31.85
CA GLY A 352 -1.66 5.31 31.07
C GLY A 352 -1.19 6.68 30.57
N THR A 353 -0.43 7.41 31.39
CA THR A 353 0.16 8.70 31.03
C THR A 353 1.24 8.53 29.97
N ARG A 354 2.13 7.54 30.11
CA ARG A 354 3.15 7.20 29.10
C ARG A 354 2.53 6.82 27.76
N ALA A 355 1.47 6.01 27.77
CA ALA A 355 0.79 5.59 26.55
C ALA A 355 0.13 6.78 25.82
N ARG A 356 -0.59 7.63 26.57
CA ARG A 356 -1.21 8.85 26.01
C ARG A 356 -0.17 9.83 25.51
N TYR A 357 0.88 10.08 26.28
CA TYR A 357 1.98 10.95 25.91
C TYR A 357 2.69 10.47 24.65
N SER A 358 3.02 9.17 24.57
CA SER A 358 3.65 8.57 23.38
C SER A 358 2.80 8.73 22.14
N ARG A 359 1.47 8.56 22.25
CA ARG A 359 0.53 8.78 21.14
C ARG A 359 0.42 10.26 20.75
N LEU A 360 0.36 11.16 21.73
CA LEU A 360 0.31 12.60 21.49
C LEU A 360 1.59 13.09 20.82
N TYR A 361 2.75 12.70 21.35
CA TYR A 361 4.07 13.00 20.79
C TYR A 361 4.16 12.55 19.34
N ARG A 362 3.77 11.31 19.03
CA ARG A 362 3.72 10.79 17.65
C ARG A 362 2.79 11.60 16.76
N THR A 363 1.60 11.95 17.25
CA THR A 363 0.63 12.75 16.49
C THR A 363 1.20 14.12 16.11
N LEU A 364 1.88 14.79 17.05
CA LEU A 364 2.51 16.09 16.82
C LEU A 364 3.73 15.97 15.90
N ALA A 365 4.62 15.01 16.16
CA ALA A 365 5.81 14.76 15.35
C ALA A 365 5.46 14.38 13.90
N MET A 366 4.41 13.59 13.66
CA MET A 366 3.92 13.26 12.31
C MET A 366 3.50 14.49 11.50
N LYS A 367 3.02 15.54 12.18
CA LYS A 367 2.64 16.81 11.54
C LYS A 367 3.84 17.69 11.22
N VAL A 368 5.02 17.39 11.75
CA VAL A 368 6.26 18.11 11.48
C VAL A 368 7.09 17.33 10.46
N PRO A 369 7.22 17.80 9.20
CA PRO A 369 7.91 17.06 8.14
C PRO A 369 9.33 16.62 8.50
N ALA A 370 10.07 17.47 9.22
CA ALA A 370 11.45 17.21 9.67
C ALA A 370 11.57 16.06 10.70
N LEU A 371 10.48 15.63 11.33
CA LEU A 371 10.48 14.57 12.35
C LEU A 371 9.87 13.26 11.86
N ARG A 372 9.54 13.14 10.56
CA ARG A 372 8.89 11.94 10.01
C ARG A 372 9.73 10.68 10.14
N ASP A 373 11.04 10.78 9.93
CA ASP A 373 11.94 9.63 10.04
C ASP A 373 12.08 9.18 11.50
N LEU A 374 12.11 10.12 12.45
CA LEU A 374 12.09 9.86 13.89
C LEU A 374 10.81 9.13 14.34
N VAL A 375 9.66 9.46 13.75
CA VAL A 375 8.40 8.73 14.00
C VAL A 375 8.52 7.27 13.53
N GLY A 376 9.16 7.01 12.39
CA GLY A 376 9.39 5.66 11.89
C GLY A 376 10.29 4.81 12.81
N GLU A 377 11.25 5.42 13.51
CA GLU A 377 12.04 4.75 14.54
C GLU A 377 11.21 4.42 15.80
N LEU A 378 10.36 5.35 16.24
CA LEU A 378 9.44 5.15 17.36
C LEU A 378 8.39 4.05 17.07
N GLU A 379 8.04 3.81 15.80
CA GLU A 379 7.18 2.70 15.37
C GLU A 379 7.89 1.34 15.43
N LYS A 380 9.18 1.29 15.12
CA LYS A 380 9.99 0.05 15.23
C LYS A 380 10.30 -0.35 16.67
N GLY A 381 10.36 0.62 17.59
CA GLY A 381 10.57 0.38 19.03
C GLY A 381 9.30 0.03 19.82
N GLY A 382 8.12 0.01 19.18
CA GLY A 382 6.82 -0.14 19.82
C GLY A 382 6.22 -1.54 19.77
N GLY A 383 7.02 -2.59 19.78
CA GLY A 383 6.53 -3.95 20.00
C GLY A 383 6.15 -4.14 21.46
N LEU A 384 4.91 -3.81 21.82
CA LEU A 384 4.32 -4.28 23.07
C LEU A 384 4.32 -5.82 23.02
N LYS A 385 5.29 -6.42 23.72
CA LYS A 385 5.26 -7.84 24.10
C LYS A 385 4.00 -8.04 24.94
N ASP A 386 2.99 -8.66 24.35
CA ASP A 386 1.98 -9.39 25.11
C ASP A 386 2.69 -10.52 25.86
N VAL A 387 3.02 -10.29 27.12
CA VAL A 387 3.32 -11.36 28.06
C VAL A 387 1.97 -11.93 28.50
N LYS A 388 1.55 -13.01 27.83
CA LYS A 388 0.48 -13.87 28.35
C LYS A 388 0.96 -14.49 29.67
N SER A 389 0.21 -14.24 30.74
CA SER A 389 0.06 -15.20 31.85
C SER A 389 -0.91 -16.30 31.46
#